data_AF-A0A7X5DVW9-F1
#
_entry.id   AF-A0A7X5DVW9-F1
#
_cell.length_a   1.000
_cell.length_b   1.000
_cell.length_c   1.000
_cell.angle_alpha   90.00
_cell.angle_beta   90.00
_cell.angle_gamma   90.00
#
_symmetry.space_group_name_H-M   'P 1'
#
loop_
_entity.id
_entity.type
_entity.pdbx_description
1 polymer ?
#
loop_
_entity_poly.entity_id
_entity_poly.type
_entity_poly.pdbx_seq_one_letter_code
_entity_poly.pdbx_strand_id
1 'polypeptide(L)' 'MSTKKDEAPQRADRNVAEAVKNEPKFAIEKLRDKSVQLFGVSQSTFDGAMYGHDGAEYTIREVKAIIKRWLYGKGGKG' A
#
# COMPACT_ATOMS: atom_id res chain seq x y z
N MET A 1 -18.84 -42.32 17.24
CA MET A 1 -19.91 -41.46 16.68
C MET A 1 -19.48 -40.02 16.89
N SER A 2 -19.02 -39.33 15.85
CA SER A 2 -19.81 -38.36 15.05
C SER A 2 -19.57 -36.93 15.59
N THR A 3 -19.25 -35.87 14.85
CA THR A 3 -18.98 -35.64 13.41
C THR A 3 -18.28 -34.28 13.31
N LYS A 4 -17.49 -34.11 12.24
CA LYS A 4 -16.96 -32.88 11.64
C LYS A 4 -17.80 -31.61 11.83
N LYS A 5 -17.10 -30.47 11.97
CA LYS A 5 -17.57 -29.17 11.49
C LYS A 5 -16.42 -28.48 10.75
N ASP A 6 -16.54 -28.42 9.43
CA ASP A 6 -15.79 -27.58 8.50
C ASP A 6 -15.83 -26.10 8.93
N GLU A 7 -14.69 -25.39 8.87
CA GLU A 7 -14.58 -24.05 8.27
C GLU A 7 -13.10 -23.60 8.07
N ALA A 8 -12.67 -23.57 6.81
CA ALA A 8 -11.60 -22.78 6.17
C ALA A 8 -10.26 -22.46 6.90
N PRO A 9 -9.15 -23.15 6.56
CA PRO A 9 -7.80 -22.69 6.89
C PRO A 9 -7.15 -21.94 5.72
N GLN A 10 -7.49 -20.67 5.50
CA GLN A 10 -6.72 -19.81 4.58
C GLN A 10 -6.67 -18.36 5.07
N ARG A 11 -6.06 -18.12 6.24
CA ARG A 11 -5.42 -16.82 6.50
C ARG A 11 -3.95 -16.93 6.13
N ALA A 12 -3.68 -16.34 4.98
CA ALA A 12 -2.39 -16.25 4.33
C ALA A 12 -1.43 -15.38 5.16
N ASP A 13 -0.82 -15.97 6.18
CA ASP A 13 0.26 -15.34 6.95
C ASP A 13 1.52 -16.19 6.83
N ARG A 14 1.97 -16.42 5.58
CA ARG A 14 3.24 -17.10 5.29
C ARG A 14 4.02 -16.36 4.21
N ASN A 15 4.43 -15.12 4.45
CA ASN A 15 5.71 -14.62 3.96
C ASN A 15 6.07 -13.26 4.58
N VAL A 16 6.53 -13.25 5.84
CA VAL A 16 7.15 -12.04 6.45
C VAL A 16 8.52 -12.42 7.02
N ALA A 17 9.38 -13.03 6.19
CA ALA A 17 10.72 -13.38 6.65
C ALA A 17 11.85 -13.21 5.61
N GLU A 18 11.56 -12.94 4.33
CA GLU A 18 12.62 -12.82 3.30
C GLU A 18 12.72 -11.44 2.62
N ALA A 19 11.99 -10.43 3.10
CA ALA A 19 11.91 -9.11 2.45
C ALA A 19 12.99 -8.10 2.92
N VAL A 20 14.19 -8.55 3.30
CA VAL A 20 15.25 -7.65 3.81
C VAL A 20 16.21 -7.16 2.70
N LYS A 21 16.08 -7.63 1.45
CA LYS A 21 16.89 -7.13 0.31
C LYS A 21 16.14 -6.51 -0.85
N ASN A 22 14.82 -6.61 -0.88
CA ASN A 22 14.01 -5.97 -1.90
C ASN A 22 12.72 -5.51 -1.22
N GLU A 23 12.52 -4.20 -1.14
CA GLU A 23 11.26 -3.69 -0.63
C GLU A 23 10.12 -4.28 -1.46
N PRO A 24 9.15 -4.97 -0.85
CA PRO A 24 8.09 -5.60 -1.59
C PRO A 24 7.31 -4.51 -2.33
N LYS A 25 7.24 -4.67 -3.65
CA LYS A 25 6.38 -3.85 -4.49
C LYS A 25 4.96 -4.38 -4.33
N PHE A 26 4.04 -3.46 -4.15
CA PHE A 26 2.62 -3.76 -4.03
C PHE A 26 1.87 -3.11 -5.17
N ALA A 27 0.84 -3.79 -5.66
CA ALA A 27 -0.09 -3.20 -6.62
C ALA A 27 -0.67 -1.89 -6.06
N ILE A 28 -0.84 -0.89 -6.94
CA ILE A 28 -1.46 0.39 -6.59
C ILE A 28 -2.78 0.18 -5.85
N GLU A 29 -3.60 -0.77 -6.29
CA GLU A 29 -4.92 -1.02 -5.70
C GLU A 29 -4.83 -1.40 -4.22
N LYS A 30 -3.85 -2.23 -3.84
CA LYS A 30 -3.62 -2.59 -2.43
C LYS A 30 -3.09 -1.42 -1.62
N LEU A 31 -2.19 -0.63 -2.21
CA LEU A 31 -1.69 0.60 -1.57
C LEU A 31 -2.80 1.64 -1.40
N ARG A 32 -3.72 1.73 -2.37
CA ARG A 32 -4.89 2.59 -2.38
C ARG A 32 -5.94 2.17 -1.34
N ASP A 33 -6.21 0.87 -1.21
CA ASP A 33 -7.10 0.36 -0.17
C ASP A 33 -6.58 0.70 1.23
N LYS A 34 -5.25 0.59 1.40
CA LYS A 34 -4.56 0.83 2.66
C LYS A 34 -3.97 2.24 2.77
N SER A 35 -4.39 3.22 1.95
CA SER A 35 -3.76 4.56 1.92
C SER A 35 -3.73 5.24 3.28
N VAL A 36 -4.85 5.15 4.00
CA VAL A 36 -5.00 5.78 5.32
C VAL A 36 -4.12 5.10 6.34
N GLN A 37 -4.02 3.76 6.29
CA GLN A 37 -3.22 2.97 7.24
C GLN A 37 -1.71 3.06 6.97
N LEU A 38 -1.29 3.11 5.70
CA LEU A 38 0.12 3.12 5.31
C LEU A 38 0.72 4.52 5.25
N PHE A 39 -0.05 5.50 4.75
CA PHE A 39 0.44 6.84 4.45
C PHE A 39 -0.24 7.93 5.27
N GLY A 40 -1.35 7.62 5.95
CA GLY A 40 -2.13 8.62 6.68
C GLY A 40 -2.91 9.56 5.76
N VAL A 41 -3.14 9.17 4.50
CA VAL A 41 -3.88 9.99 3.53
C VAL A 41 -5.12 9.28 3.01
N SER A 42 -6.15 10.05 2.69
CA SER A 42 -7.37 9.54 2.07
C SER A 42 -7.10 9.01 0.66
N GLN A 43 -7.96 8.11 0.18
CA GLN A 43 -7.87 7.58 -1.19
C GLN A 43 -7.88 8.69 -2.24
N SER A 44 -8.69 9.73 -2.07
CA SER A 44 -8.73 10.89 -2.98
C SER A 44 -7.38 11.64 -3.06
N THR A 45 -6.67 11.76 -1.93
CA THR A 45 -5.33 12.37 -1.88
C THR A 45 -4.29 11.47 -2.52
N PHE A 46 -4.38 10.16 -2.27
CA PHE A 46 -3.53 9.17 -2.91
C PHE A 46 -3.71 9.20 -4.44
N ASP A 47 -4.95 9.18 -4.91
CA ASP A 47 -5.33 9.20 -6.33
C ASP A 47 -4.81 10.48 -7.00
N GLY A 48 -4.97 11.63 -6.35
CA GLY A 48 -4.42 12.91 -6.83
C GLY A 48 -2.89 12.96 -6.85
N ALA A 49 -2.22 12.34 -5.87
CA ALA A 49 -0.75 12.27 -5.82
C ALA A 49 -0.16 11.26 -6.82
N MET A 50 -0.88 10.17 -7.08
CA MET A 50 -0.53 9.14 -8.06
C MET A 50 -1.12 9.43 -9.45
N TYR A 51 -1.80 10.57 -9.62
CA TYR A 51 -2.37 10.97 -10.90
C TYR A 51 -1.24 11.19 -11.91
N GLY A 52 -1.21 10.38 -12.98
CA GLY A 52 -0.14 10.36 -13.98
C GLY A 52 1.03 9.42 -13.66
N HIS A 53 0.98 8.68 -12.55
CA HIS A 53 1.88 7.56 -12.28
C HIS A 53 1.27 6.26 -12.84
N ASP A 54 1.80 5.81 -13.98
CA ASP A 54 1.31 4.61 -14.70
C ASP A 54 1.89 3.29 -14.18
N GLY A 55 2.63 3.30 -13.06
CA GLY A 55 3.21 2.09 -12.52
C GLY A 55 2.13 1.16 -11.98
N ALA A 56 2.16 -0.10 -12.40
CA ALA A 56 1.27 -1.12 -11.83
C ALA A 56 1.60 -1.42 -10.36
N GLU A 57 2.88 -1.28 -9.98
CA GLU A 57 3.39 -1.68 -8.67
C GLU A 57 4.41 -0.66 -8.13
N TYR A 58 4.29 -0.34 -6.85
CA TYR A 58 5.19 0.57 -6.16
C TYR A 58 5.56 0.03 -4.77
N THR A 59 6.70 0.46 -4.27
CA THR A 59 7.03 0.24 -2.86
C THR A 59 6.29 1.25 -1.97
N ILE A 60 6.05 0.88 -0.71
CA ILE A 60 5.47 1.81 0.28
C ILE A 60 6.34 3.07 0.41
N ARG A 61 7.67 2.95 0.35
CA ARG A 61 8.56 4.11 0.44
C ARG A 61 8.43 5.04 -0.75
N GLU A 62 8.38 4.51 -1.98
CA GLU A 62 8.17 5.32 -3.19
C GLU A 62 6.86 6.09 -3.13
N VAL A 63 5.74 5.41 -2.87
CA VAL A 63 4.43 6.07 -2.84
C VAL A 63 4.35 7.10 -1.71
N LYS A 64 4.93 6.79 -0.55
CA LYS A 64 5.03 7.77 0.54
C LYS A 64 5.84 9.00 0.14
N ALA A 65 6.92 8.84 -0.62
CA ALA A 65 7.72 9.95 -1.13
C ALA A 65 6.95 10.77 -2.17
N ILE A 66 6.24 10.12 -3.09
CA ILE A 66 5.37 10.77 -4.10
C ILE A 66 4.28 11.58 -3.39
N ILE A 67 3.53 10.96 -2.48
CA ILE A 67 2.46 11.61 -1.71
C ILE A 67 3.02 12.79 -0.89
N LYS A 68 4.14 12.60 -0.18
CA LYS A 68 4.77 13.70 0.56
C LYS A 68 5.22 14.83 -0.37
N ARG A 69 5.83 14.51 -1.51
CA ARG A 69 6.24 15.52 -2.50
C ARG A 69 5.04 16.24 -3.10
N TRP A 70 3.92 15.56 -3.28
CA TRP A 70 2.69 16.18 -3.77
C TRP A 70 2.07 17.11 -2.71
N LEU A 71 1.94 16.62 -1.47
CA LEU A 71 1.35 17.37 -0.35
C LEU A 71 2.19 18.59 0.06
N TYR A 72 3.51 18.42 0.15
CA TYR A 72 4.42 19.44 0.68
C TYR A 72 5.24 20.15 -0.41
N GLY A 73 5.38 19.56 -1.60
CA GLY A 73 6.19 20.13 -2.69
C GLY A 73 5.46 21.14 -3.56
N LYS A 74 4.13 21.27 -3.43
CA LYS A 74 3.33 22.32 -4.09
C LYS A 74 2.78 23.33 -3.07
N GLY A 75 3.61 23.77 -2.13
CA GLY A 75 3.16 24.64 -1.04
C GLY A 75 4.24 25.28 -0.16
N GLY A 76 5.52 25.09 -0.45
CA GLY A 76 6.59 25.91 0.14
C GLY A 76 6.69 27.27 -0.55
N LYS A 77 5.64 28.09 -0.45
CA LYS A 77 5.77 29.54 -0.67
C LYS A 77 6.40 30.10 0.62
N GLY A 78 7.73 30.00 0.71
CA GLY A 78 8.54 30.87 1.55
C GLY A 78 8.77 32.19 0.84
#